data_AF-A0A2V7GL61-F1
#
_entry.id   AF-A0A2V7GL61-F1
#
_cell.length_a   1.000
_cell.length_b   1.000
_cell.length_c   1.000
_cell.angle_alpha   90.00
_cell.angle_beta   90.00
_cell.angle_gamma   90.00
#
_symmetry.space_group_name_H-M   'P 1'
#
loop_
_entity.id
_entity.type
_entity.pdbx_description
1 polymer ?
#
loop_
_entity_poly.entity_id
_entity_poly.type
_entity_poly.pdbx_seq_one_letter_code
_entity_poly.pdbx_strand_id
1 'polypeptide(L)'
;MKTCVSEAVPEVLPAGPGVQLPRDDGGALGVPTPLAAAWLRPESKLYLGDRWCLNAFPTIREMVGRLHRELRRAGAGNKDWHRAEARTNVFLMSCAIADTIDDYLLGTSYDLSKVAAIVPVLRPVARAGEGVLTLWRTARAWRRRNLARWRREWGGAVEEFLMGVVAAQRPEEDAIDQARRRLESLLSVRLPDYLQGRRPRIPGAFRRHDLTHHDVVALARKFVAAFPARGRPILVLGLRTAGSYFAPVVTACLRADGYEDVDAVTIHPKKGVTPAEAARLARCAKRG
;
A
#
# COMPACT_ATOMS: atom_id res chain seq x y z
N MET A 1 -10.36 52.09 21.21
CA MET A 1 -9.81 52.84 20.06
C MET A 1 -8.35 52.45 19.89
N LYS A 2 -8.06 51.60 18.91
CA LYS A 2 -6.78 51.38 18.19
C LYS A 2 -6.78 49.96 17.61
N THR A 3 -7.13 49.93 16.33
CA THR A 3 -6.95 48.88 15.33
C THR A 3 -5.46 48.68 15.04
N CYS A 4 -5.01 47.42 14.98
CA CYS A 4 -3.79 46.98 14.30
C CYS A 4 -4.24 45.83 13.38
N VAL A 5 -4.60 46.14 12.13
CA VAL A 5 -3.73 46.20 10.94
C VAL A 5 -3.16 44.83 10.57
N SER A 6 -3.77 44.31 9.51
CA SER A 6 -3.37 43.16 8.69
C SER A 6 -2.02 43.42 8.04
N GLU A 7 -1.00 42.64 8.38
CA GLU A 7 0.24 42.58 7.59
C GLU A 7 0.06 41.58 6.44
N ALA A 8 0.07 42.12 5.24
CA ALA A 8 0.11 41.40 3.99
C ALA A 8 1.44 40.66 3.84
N VAL A 9 1.37 39.39 3.43
CA VAL A 9 2.52 38.59 3.00
C VAL A 9 3.03 39.18 1.69
N PRO A 10 4.33 39.51 1.55
CA PRO A 10 4.83 40.12 0.31
C PRO A 10 4.88 39.10 -0.83
N GLU A 11 4.10 39.39 -1.86
CA GLU A 11 4.17 38.79 -3.19
C GLU A 11 5.29 39.47 -3.99
N VAL A 12 6.49 38.89 -3.99
CA VAL A 12 7.53 39.21 -5.00
C VAL A 12 8.29 37.93 -5.35
N LEU A 13 7.93 37.31 -6.46
CA LEU A 13 8.79 36.35 -7.17
C LEU A 13 9.81 37.17 -8.00
N PRO A 14 11.13 36.97 -7.84
CA PRO A 14 12.08 37.63 -8.72
C PRO A 14 11.99 37.04 -10.14
N ALA A 15 11.92 37.94 -11.11
CA ALA A 15 12.01 37.63 -12.54
C ALA A 15 13.40 37.05 -12.88
N GLY A 16 13.41 35.93 -13.61
CA GLY A 16 14.65 35.29 -14.04
C GLY A 16 15.37 36.09 -15.14
N PRO A 17 16.71 36.04 -15.23
CA PRO A 17 17.42 36.58 -16.37
C PRO A 17 17.37 35.59 -17.55
N GLY A 18 17.18 36.13 -18.75
CA GLY A 18 17.16 35.39 -20.01
C GLY A 18 18.50 34.74 -20.32
N VAL A 19 18.45 33.53 -20.87
CA VAL A 19 19.62 32.80 -21.35
C VAL A 19 19.86 33.17 -22.82
N GLN A 20 20.98 33.84 -23.10
CA GLN A 20 21.67 33.76 -24.39
C GLN A 20 22.84 32.80 -24.21
N LEU A 21 22.81 31.69 -24.96
CA LEU A 21 23.88 30.68 -24.93
C LEU A 21 25.09 31.18 -25.73
N PRO A 22 26.29 31.28 -25.13
CA PRO A 22 27.51 31.36 -25.90
C PRO A 22 27.87 29.96 -26.42
N ARG A 23 28.36 29.94 -27.65
CA ARG A 23 29.06 28.80 -28.23
C ARG A 23 30.44 28.66 -27.60
N ASP A 24 30.81 27.39 -27.46
CA ASP A 24 32.13 26.81 -27.71
C ASP A 24 33.20 26.73 -26.59
N ASP A 25 34.02 25.68 -26.80
CA ASP A 25 35.42 25.50 -26.42
C ASP A 25 35.74 24.76 -25.11
N GLY A 26 36.42 23.61 -25.30
CA GLY A 26 36.76 22.67 -24.26
C GLY A 26 37.85 23.12 -23.28
N GLY A 27 37.92 22.39 -22.16
CA GLY A 27 39.05 22.38 -21.25
C GLY A 27 38.78 22.96 -19.86
N ALA A 28 38.37 22.10 -18.93
CA ALA A 28 38.71 22.07 -17.50
C ALA A 28 37.66 21.23 -16.75
N LEU A 29 38.11 20.26 -15.95
CA LEU A 29 37.26 19.48 -15.04
C LEU A 29 36.75 20.39 -13.91
N GLY A 30 35.67 21.12 -14.18
CA GLY A 30 34.97 21.95 -13.22
C GLY A 30 34.14 21.12 -12.25
N VAL A 31 34.10 21.52 -10.98
CA VAL A 31 33.12 21.06 -9.99
C VAL A 31 31.73 21.14 -10.65
N PRO A 32 30.92 20.06 -10.66
CA PRO A 32 29.63 20.11 -11.33
C PRO A 32 28.80 21.23 -10.73
N THR A 33 28.54 22.27 -11.51
CA THR A 33 27.59 23.31 -11.13
C THR A 33 26.27 22.61 -10.82
N PRO A 34 25.70 22.73 -9.61
CA PRO A 34 24.43 22.08 -9.31
C PRO A 34 23.41 22.56 -10.35
N LEU A 35 22.73 21.60 -10.98
CA LEU A 35 21.66 21.86 -11.94
C LEU A 35 20.75 22.92 -11.36
N ALA A 36 20.57 24.04 -12.08
CA ALA A 36 19.70 25.11 -11.65
C ALA A 36 18.33 24.53 -11.31
N ALA A 37 17.91 24.64 -10.04
CA ALA A 37 16.67 24.09 -9.50
C ALA A 37 15.45 24.91 -9.95
N ALA A 38 15.35 25.20 -11.25
CA ALA A 38 14.17 25.78 -11.85
C ALA A 38 13.15 24.65 -12.03
N TRP A 39 12.33 24.43 -10.99
CA TRP A 39 11.17 23.55 -11.08
C TRP A 39 10.33 23.95 -12.29
N LEU A 40 9.95 22.99 -13.13
CA LEU A 40 9.03 23.28 -14.21
C LEU A 40 7.71 23.73 -13.57
N ARG A 41 7.12 24.84 -14.03
CA ARG A 41 5.85 25.38 -13.48
C ARG A 41 4.76 24.31 -13.24
N PRO A 42 4.60 23.25 -14.08
CA PRO A 42 3.68 22.15 -13.79
C PRO A 42 4.01 21.35 -12.52
N GLU A 43 5.28 21.05 -12.25
CA GLU A 43 5.73 20.30 -11.07
C GLU A 43 5.51 21.10 -9.79
N SER A 44 5.86 22.40 -9.82
CA SER A 44 5.60 23.30 -8.69
C SER A 44 4.11 23.35 -8.35
N LYS A 45 3.23 23.49 -9.35
CA LYS A 45 1.78 23.49 -9.13
C LYS A 45 1.28 22.17 -8.53
N LEU A 46 1.83 21.05 -8.96
CA LEU A 46 1.48 19.74 -8.42
C LEU A 46 1.90 19.62 -6.95
N TYR A 47 3.18 19.76 -6.64
CA TYR A 47 3.72 19.52 -5.29
C TYR A 47 3.27 20.59 -4.28
N LEU A 48 3.18 21.85 -4.68
CA LEU A 48 2.64 22.90 -3.80
C LEU A 48 1.12 22.76 -3.60
N GLY A 49 0.41 22.24 -4.60
CA GLY A 49 -1.02 21.92 -4.51
C GLY A 49 -1.32 20.70 -3.64
N ASP A 50 -0.33 19.83 -3.46
CA ASP A 50 -0.44 18.57 -2.75
C ASP A 50 0.24 18.61 -1.37
N ARG A 51 -0.16 19.59 -0.54
CA ARG A 51 0.28 19.74 0.86
C ARG A 51 0.11 18.48 1.73
N TRP A 52 -0.72 17.53 1.30
CA TRP A 52 -0.87 16.24 1.97
C TRP A 52 0.45 15.45 2.02
N CYS A 53 1.35 15.63 1.05
CA CYS A 53 2.67 14.99 1.05
C CYS A 53 3.52 15.40 2.26
N LEU A 54 3.18 16.53 2.90
CA LEU A 54 3.84 17.01 4.12
C LEU A 54 3.27 16.36 5.39
N ASN A 55 2.13 15.68 5.31
CA ASN A 55 1.57 14.93 6.42
C ASN A 55 2.23 13.54 6.47
N ALA A 56 3.23 13.38 7.33
CA ALA A 56 3.95 12.11 7.49
C ALA A 56 3.10 10.98 8.10
N PHE A 57 1.97 11.30 8.74
CA PHE A 57 1.16 10.33 9.48
C PHE A 57 -0.34 10.49 9.20
N PRO A 58 -0.81 10.42 7.96
CA PRO A 58 -2.24 10.58 7.68
C PRO A 58 -3.07 9.51 8.39
N THR A 59 -4.27 9.87 8.81
CA THR A 59 -5.27 8.93 9.28
C THR A 59 -5.86 8.13 8.12
N ILE A 60 -6.48 6.99 8.39
CA ILE A 60 -7.22 6.20 7.38
C ILE A 60 -8.31 7.06 6.73
N ARG A 61 -9.00 7.93 7.49
CA ARG A 61 -9.99 8.84 6.93
C ARG A 61 -9.39 9.77 5.87
N GLU A 62 -8.27 10.42 6.20
CA GLU A 62 -7.58 11.32 5.28
C GLU A 62 -7.06 10.55 4.06
N MET A 63 -6.51 9.35 4.27
CA MET A 63 -5.99 8.51 3.20
C MET A 63 -7.10 8.01 2.26
N VAL A 64 -8.27 7.62 2.79
CA VAL A 64 -9.44 7.27 1.97
C VAL A 64 -9.94 8.47 1.16
N GLY A 65 -10.02 9.64 1.77
CA GLY A 65 -10.40 10.87 1.07
C GLY A 65 -9.41 11.24 -0.03
N ARG A 66 -8.10 11.03 0.20
CA ARG A 66 -7.07 11.25 -0.82
C ARG A 66 -7.12 10.20 -1.91
N LEU A 67 -7.32 8.94 -1.56
CA LEU A 67 -7.37 7.84 -2.51
C LEU A 67 -8.49 8.01 -3.55
N HIS A 68 -9.67 8.53 -3.15
CA HIS A 68 -10.72 8.91 -4.12
C HIS A 68 -10.25 9.96 -5.15
N ARG A 69 -9.39 10.90 -4.73
CA ARG A 69 -8.82 11.91 -5.64
C ARG A 69 -7.79 11.31 -6.56
N GLU A 70 -6.93 10.44 -6.04
CA GLU A 70 -5.89 9.78 -6.83
C GLU A 70 -6.46 8.79 -7.83
N LEU A 71 -7.51 8.03 -7.46
CA LEU A 71 -8.23 7.18 -8.39
C LEU A 71 -8.73 8.02 -9.57
N ARG A 72 -9.41 9.15 -9.34
CA ARG A 72 -9.85 10.04 -10.43
C ARG A 72 -8.69 10.56 -11.29
N ARG A 73 -7.55 10.89 -10.68
CA ARG A 73 -6.35 11.34 -11.42
C ARG A 73 -5.69 10.21 -12.22
N ALA A 74 -5.73 8.98 -11.73
CA ALA A 74 -5.13 7.81 -12.36
C ALA A 74 -5.82 7.41 -13.68
N GLY A 75 -7.09 7.79 -13.89
CA GLY A 75 -7.83 7.60 -15.14
C GLY A 75 -7.96 8.86 -16.01
N ALA A 76 -7.51 10.03 -15.55
CA ALA A 76 -7.64 11.27 -16.31
C ALA A 76 -6.58 11.35 -17.43
N GLY A 77 -6.95 11.91 -18.59
CA GLY A 77 -6.08 12.15 -19.76
C GLY A 77 -4.99 13.21 -19.57
N ASN A 78 -4.39 13.26 -18.39
CA ASN A 78 -3.25 14.13 -18.06
C ASN A 78 -1.95 13.58 -18.66
N LYS A 79 -0.93 14.46 -18.72
CA LYS A 79 0.45 14.10 -19.10
C LYS A 79 0.92 12.82 -18.39
N ASP A 80 1.65 11.97 -19.11
CA ASP A 80 1.99 10.61 -18.69
C ASP A 80 2.56 10.48 -17.26
N TRP A 81 3.39 11.43 -16.85
CA TRP A 81 4.04 11.37 -15.54
C TRP A 81 3.09 11.66 -14.36
N HIS A 82 2.12 12.58 -14.51
CA HIS A 82 1.09 12.82 -13.48
C HIS A 82 0.25 11.55 -13.23
N ARG A 83 -0.04 10.82 -14.32
CA ARG A 83 -0.82 9.60 -14.28
C ARG A 83 -0.04 8.46 -13.61
N ALA A 84 1.25 8.33 -13.93
CA ALA A 84 2.14 7.37 -13.27
C ALA A 84 2.27 7.63 -11.76
N GLU A 85 2.38 8.90 -11.35
CA GLU A 85 2.42 9.29 -9.95
C GLU A 85 1.10 8.97 -9.23
N ALA A 86 -0.05 9.33 -9.83
CA ALA A 86 -1.36 9.02 -9.28
C ALA A 86 -1.55 7.50 -9.11
N ARG A 87 -1.13 6.69 -10.09
CA ARG A 87 -1.17 5.23 -10.02
C ARG A 87 -0.30 4.68 -8.89
N THR A 88 0.90 5.23 -8.71
CA THR A 88 1.79 4.88 -7.59
C THR A 88 1.16 5.21 -6.24
N ASN A 89 0.53 6.39 -6.12
CA ASN A 89 -0.17 6.80 -4.91
C ASN A 89 -1.36 5.88 -4.61
N VAL A 90 -2.15 5.49 -5.62
CA VAL A 90 -3.24 4.52 -5.48
C VAL A 90 -2.70 3.20 -4.92
N PHE A 91 -1.62 2.67 -5.49
CA PHE A 91 -0.99 1.44 -5.01
C PHE A 91 -0.56 1.55 -3.53
N LEU A 92 0.24 2.58 -3.19
CA LEU A 92 0.83 2.71 -1.86
C LEU A 92 -0.24 2.91 -0.79
N MET A 93 -1.22 3.78 -1.05
CA MET A 93 -2.33 4.04 -0.11
C MET A 93 -3.21 2.80 0.06
N SER A 94 -3.50 2.08 -1.03
CA SER A 94 -4.33 0.88 -0.97
C SER A 94 -3.70 -0.23 -0.14
N CYS A 95 -2.39 -0.41 -0.26
CA CYS A 95 -1.63 -1.36 0.56
C CYS A 95 -1.57 -0.90 2.03
N ALA A 96 -1.42 0.40 2.30
CA ALA A 96 -1.39 0.92 3.67
C ALA A 96 -2.73 0.73 4.40
N ILE A 97 -3.85 0.96 3.69
CA ILE A 97 -5.21 0.69 4.20
C ILE A 97 -5.37 -0.81 4.48
N ALA A 98 -4.98 -1.65 3.52
CA ALA A 98 -5.04 -3.10 3.64
C ALA A 98 -4.25 -3.62 4.85
N ASP A 99 -2.99 -3.19 5.01
CA ASP A 99 -2.13 -3.58 6.14
C ASP A 99 -2.72 -3.15 7.49
N THR A 100 -3.23 -1.91 7.56
CA THR A 100 -3.86 -1.38 8.78
C THR A 100 -5.10 -2.18 9.19
N ILE A 101 -5.89 -2.61 8.20
CA ILE A 101 -7.08 -3.43 8.41
C ILE A 101 -6.68 -4.85 8.80
N ASP A 102 -5.67 -5.44 8.16
CA ASP A 102 -5.15 -6.76 8.52
C ASP A 102 -4.62 -6.78 9.96
N ASP A 103 -3.90 -5.74 10.37
CA ASP A 103 -3.45 -5.55 11.76
C ASP A 103 -4.62 -5.48 12.75
N TYR A 104 -5.72 -4.85 12.34
CA TYR A 104 -6.92 -4.77 13.16
C TYR A 104 -7.65 -6.12 13.23
N LEU A 105 -7.76 -6.83 12.11
CA LEU A 105 -8.39 -8.14 12.00
C LEU A 105 -7.63 -9.20 12.81
N LEU A 106 -6.30 -9.16 12.77
CA LEU A 106 -5.41 -9.96 13.60
C LEU A 106 -5.65 -9.70 15.09
N GLY A 107 -5.91 -8.45 15.47
CA GLY A 107 -6.21 -8.07 16.85
C GLY A 107 -4.99 -8.16 17.78
N THR A 108 -5.22 -7.95 19.07
CA THR A 108 -4.23 -8.24 20.12
C THR A 108 -4.33 -9.72 20.44
N SER A 109 -3.48 -10.53 19.80
CA SER A 109 -3.30 -11.94 20.17
C SER A 109 -2.59 -12.00 21.53
N TYR A 110 -3.34 -11.92 22.62
CA TYR A 110 -2.82 -12.31 23.92
C TYR A 110 -2.86 -13.83 23.97
N ASP A 111 -1.67 -14.44 23.95
CA ASP A 111 -1.49 -15.87 24.15
C ASP A 111 -1.65 -16.19 25.64
N LEU A 112 -2.90 -16.37 26.08
CA LEU A 112 -3.23 -16.71 27.46
C LEU A 112 -2.69 -18.11 27.86
N SER A 113 -2.24 -18.92 26.90
CA SER A 113 -1.56 -20.19 27.16
C SER A 113 -0.28 -19.97 27.99
N LYS A 114 0.37 -18.82 27.83
CA LYS A 114 1.52 -18.42 28.66
C LYS A 114 1.13 -18.09 30.09
N VAL A 115 -0.07 -17.55 30.32
CA VAL A 115 -0.58 -17.24 31.67
C VAL A 115 -1.02 -18.53 32.38
N ALA A 116 -1.65 -19.46 31.65
CA ALA A 116 -2.03 -20.76 32.17
C ALA A 116 -0.83 -21.66 32.52
N ALA A 117 0.32 -21.45 31.87
CA ALA A 117 1.57 -22.14 32.20
C ALA A 117 2.21 -21.63 33.51
N ILE A 118 1.91 -20.40 33.93
CA ILE A 118 2.52 -19.75 35.11
C ILE A 118 1.71 -20.03 36.40
N VAL A 119 0.39 -20.28 36.31
CA VAL A 119 -0.46 -20.48 37.51
C VAL A 119 -1.39 -21.70 37.37
N PRO A 120 -0.95 -22.91 37.78
CA PRO A 120 -1.71 -24.16 37.64
C PRO A 120 -3.03 -24.20 38.42
N VAL A 121 -3.12 -23.47 39.53
CA VAL A 121 -4.29 -23.41 40.43
C VAL A 121 -5.51 -22.76 39.76
N LEU A 122 -5.32 -21.95 38.71
CA LEU A 122 -6.41 -21.31 37.97
C LEU A 122 -6.99 -22.16 36.84
N ARG A 123 -6.55 -23.41 36.65
CA ARG A 123 -7.02 -24.31 35.57
C ARG A 123 -8.56 -24.49 35.48
N PRO A 124 -9.32 -24.63 36.58
CA PRO A 124 -10.78 -24.77 36.49
C PRO A 124 -11.46 -23.48 36.00
N VAL A 125 -10.98 -22.33 36.48
CA VAL A 125 -11.45 -21.00 36.08
C VAL A 125 -11.04 -20.69 34.64
N ALA A 126 -9.86 -21.13 34.20
CA ALA A 126 -9.41 -21.03 32.82
C ALA A 126 -10.32 -21.80 31.86
N ARG A 127 -10.75 -23.03 32.21
CA ARG A 127 -11.70 -23.82 31.40
C ARG A 127 -13.10 -23.21 31.33
N ALA A 128 -13.61 -22.66 32.43
CA ALA A 128 -14.89 -21.93 32.42
C ALA A 128 -14.78 -20.61 31.63
N GLY A 129 -13.65 -19.91 31.75
CA GLY A 129 -13.32 -18.72 30.98
C GLY A 129 -13.11 -18.98 29.48
N GLU A 130 -12.64 -20.17 29.10
CA GLU A 130 -12.48 -20.59 27.70
C GLU A 130 -13.81 -20.62 26.95
N GLY A 131 -14.91 -21.03 27.59
CA GLY A 131 -16.25 -20.99 26.99
C GLY A 131 -16.72 -19.56 26.69
N VAL A 132 -16.51 -18.64 27.63
CA VAL A 132 -16.85 -17.22 27.45
C VAL A 132 -15.91 -16.54 26.43
N LEU A 133 -14.62 -16.85 26.47
CA LEU A 133 -13.62 -16.37 25.52
C LEU A 133 -13.89 -16.90 24.12
N THR A 134 -14.32 -18.15 23.95
CA THR A 134 -14.67 -18.72 22.64
C THR A 134 -15.96 -18.11 22.11
N LEU A 135 -17.00 -17.92 22.93
CA LEU A 135 -18.21 -17.17 22.56
C LEU A 135 -17.87 -15.72 22.15
N TRP A 136 -17.04 -15.04 22.94
CA TRP A 136 -16.60 -13.68 22.64
C TRP A 136 -15.75 -13.60 21.37
N ARG A 137 -14.82 -14.56 21.17
CA ARG A 137 -14.03 -14.70 19.92
C ARG A 137 -14.94 -14.97 18.72
N THR A 138 -15.98 -15.79 18.88
CA THR A 138 -16.92 -16.13 17.81
C THR A 138 -17.83 -14.96 17.45
N ALA A 139 -18.37 -14.26 18.45
CA ALA A 139 -19.14 -13.04 18.25
C ALA A 139 -18.29 -11.92 17.63
N ARG A 140 -17.03 -11.78 18.07
CA ARG A 140 -16.06 -10.84 17.50
C ARG A 140 -15.70 -11.22 16.06
N ALA A 141 -15.52 -12.50 15.77
CA ALA A 141 -15.29 -13.00 14.42
C ALA A 141 -16.49 -12.70 13.52
N TRP A 142 -17.72 -12.94 14.00
CA TRP A 142 -18.97 -12.63 13.29
C TRP A 142 -19.07 -11.14 12.95
N ARG A 143 -18.86 -10.26 13.95
CA ARG A 143 -18.83 -8.80 13.76
C ARG A 143 -17.77 -8.33 12.76
N ARG A 144 -16.69 -9.11 12.58
CA ARG A 144 -15.58 -8.83 11.66
C ARG A 144 -15.72 -9.49 10.30
N ARG A 145 -16.73 -10.34 10.06
CA ARG A 145 -16.90 -11.05 8.77
C ARG A 145 -17.06 -10.11 7.60
N ASN A 146 -17.86 -9.07 7.75
CA ASN A 146 -18.08 -8.08 6.69
C ASN A 146 -16.78 -7.35 6.35
N LEU A 147 -16.00 -6.93 7.36
CA LEU A 147 -14.70 -6.29 7.14
C LEU A 147 -13.67 -7.26 6.52
N ALA A 148 -13.65 -8.52 6.96
CA ALA A 148 -12.78 -9.54 6.37
C ALA A 148 -13.16 -9.86 4.92
N ARG A 149 -14.46 -9.86 4.59
CA ARG A 149 -14.95 -10.00 3.21
C ARG A 149 -14.52 -8.81 2.36
N TRP A 150 -14.83 -7.59 2.82
CA TRP A 150 -14.40 -6.36 2.17
C TRP A 150 -12.89 -6.34 1.93
N ARG A 151 -12.08 -6.77 2.92
CA ARG A 151 -10.62 -6.83 2.79
C ARG A 151 -10.14 -7.81 1.73
N ARG A 152 -10.83 -8.94 1.54
CA ARG A 152 -10.53 -9.88 0.45
C ARG A 152 -10.87 -9.29 -0.91
N GLU A 153 -12.06 -8.70 -1.04
CA GLU A 153 -12.49 -8.03 -2.27
C GLU A 153 -11.56 -6.86 -2.63
N TRP A 154 -11.15 -6.08 -1.64
CA TRP A 154 -10.15 -5.03 -1.74
C TRP A 154 -8.82 -5.57 -2.27
N GLY A 155 -8.33 -6.68 -1.72
CA GLY A 155 -7.09 -7.32 -2.15
C GLY A 155 -7.13 -7.70 -3.63
N GLY A 156 -8.23 -8.31 -4.09
CA GLY A 156 -8.40 -8.65 -5.51
C GLY A 156 -8.43 -7.43 -6.41
N ALA A 157 -9.16 -6.37 -6.03
CA ALA A 157 -9.23 -5.13 -6.81
C ALA A 157 -7.87 -4.40 -6.89
N VAL A 158 -7.08 -4.41 -5.81
CA VAL A 158 -5.71 -3.85 -5.79
C VAL A 158 -4.82 -4.63 -6.73
N GLU A 159 -4.92 -5.96 -6.71
CA GLU A 159 -4.11 -6.82 -7.56
C GLU A 159 -4.44 -6.64 -9.05
N GLU A 160 -5.72 -6.58 -9.41
CA GLU A 160 -6.18 -6.26 -10.77
C GLU A 160 -5.64 -4.91 -11.25
N PHE A 161 -5.67 -3.90 -10.38
CA PHE A 161 -5.10 -2.60 -10.68
C PHE A 161 -3.58 -2.70 -10.91
N LEU A 162 -2.86 -3.46 -10.09
CA LEU A 162 -1.42 -3.66 -10.21
C LEU A 162 -1.02 -4.47 -11.45
N MET A 163 -1.86 -5.41 -11.89
CA MET A 163 -1.61 -6.14 -13.15
C MET A 163 -1.55 -5.16 -14.33
N GLY A 164 -2.52 -4.25 -14.42
CA GLY A 164 -2.57 -3.25 -15.49
C GLY A 164 -1.49 -2.16 -15.39
N VAL A 165 -1.12 -1.75 -14.16
CA VAL A 165 -0.21 -0.62 -13.93
C VAL A 165 1.27 -1.02 -13.85
N VAL A 166 1.57 -2.13 -13.18
CA VAL A 166 2.94 -2.48 -12.76
C VAL A 166 3.48 -3.67 -13.55
N ALA A 167 2.62 -4.66 -13.83
CA ALA A 167 3.06 -5.89 -14.48
C ALA A 167 3.02 -5.82 -16.02
N ALA A 168 2.03 -5.14 -16.59
CA ALA A 168 1.85 -5.08 -18.03
C ALA A 168 2.99 -4.34 -18.75
N GLN A 169 3.58 -4.97 -19.77
CA GLN A 169 4.57 -4.32 -20.65
C GLN A 169 3.95 -3.18 -21.46
N ARG A 170 2.63 -3.27 -21.72
CA ARG A 170 1.80 -2.20 -22.26
C ARG A 170 0.57 -2.04 -21.37
N PRO A 171 0.35 -0.88 -20.74
CA PRO A 171 -0.83 -0.63 -19.92
C PRO A 171 -2.10 -0.80 -20.78
N GLU A 172 -2.96 -1.74 -20.40
CA GLU A 172 -4.29 -1.85 -20.97
C GLU A 172 -5.21 -0.90 -20.20
N GLU A 173 -5.40 0.30 -20.76
CA GLU A 173 -6.11 1.40 -20.08
C GLU A 173 -7.52 1.00 -19.65
N ASP A 174 -8.24 0.19 -20.45
CA ASP A 174 -9.58 -0.31 -20.11
C ASP A 174 -9.59 -1.21 -18.86
N ALA A 175 -8.60 -2.10 -18.73
CA ALA A 175 -8.45 -2.97 -17.58
C ALA A 175 -8.08 -2.17 -16.31
N ILE A 176 -7.20 -1.18 -16.45
CA ILE A 176 -6.85 -0.25 -15.35
C ILE A 176 -8.08 0.52 -14.89
N ASP A 177 -8.89 1.01 -15.83
CA ASP A 177 -10.09 1.76 -15.53
C ASP A 177 -11.18 0.90 -14.88
N GLN A 178 -11.31 -0.37 -15.28
CA GLN A 178 -12.20 -1.32 -14.63
C GLN A 178 -11.78 -1.57 -13.18
N ALA A 179 -10.50 -1.86 -12.95
CA ALA A 179 -9.95 -2.08 -11.62
C ALA A 179 -10.10 -0.82 -10.74
N ARG A 180 -9.87 0.37 -11.31
CA ARG A 180 -10.08 1.67 -10.67
C ARG A 180 -11.53 1.85 -10.22
N ARG A 181 -12.51 1.60 -11.08
CA ARG A 181 -13.94 1.68 -10.74
C ARG A 181 -14.32 0.71 -9.62
N ARG A 182 -13.71 -0.49 -9.61
CA ARG A 182 -13.91 -1.47 -8.54
C ARG A 182 -13.30 -1.02 -7.20
N LEU A 183 -12.11 -0.42 -7.22
CA LEU A 183 -11.54 0.20 -6.03
C LEU A 183 -12.42 1.33 -5.49
N GLU A 184 -12.94 2.19 -6.38
CA GLU A 184 -13.83 3.30 -6.03
C GLU A 184 -15.15 2.82 -5.40
N SER A 185 -15.76 1.75 -5.94
CA SER A 185 -16.98 1.17 -5.38
C SER A 185 -16.75 0.57 -3.99
N LEU A 186 -15.61 -0.10 -3.78
CA LEU A 186 -15.24 -0.65 -2.46
C LEU A 186 -14.91 0.45 -1.43
N LEU A 187 -14.32 1.56 -1.85
CA LEU A 187 -14.03 2.71 -0.97
C LEU A 187 -15.28 3.49 -0.55
N SER A 188 -16.36 3.39 -1.33
CA SER A 188 -17.64 4.03 -1.00
C SER A 188 -18.27 3.43 0.26
N VAL A 189 -17.86 2.22 0.65
CA VAL A 189 -18.29 1.59 1.91
C VAL A 189 -17.58 2.27 3.08
N ARG A 190 -18.36 2.86 4.00
CA ARG A 190 -17.81 3.49 5.20
C ARG A 190 -17.13 2.46 6.11
N LEU A 191 -15.82 2.60 6.27
CA LEU A 191 -15.06 1.85 7.26
C LEU A 191 -15.52 2.21 8.68
N PRO A 192 -15.52 1.26 9.63
CA PRO A 192 -15.85 1.53 11.03
C PRO A 192 -15.09 2.73 11.62
N ASP A 193 -15.76 3.54 12.45
CA ASP A 193 -15.21 4.82 12.93
C ASP A 193 -13.88 4.66 13.70
N TYR A 194 -13.71 3.56 14.44
CA TYR A 194 -12.45 3.28 15.14
C TYR A 194 -11.28 2.98 14.20
N LEU A 195 -11.51 2.56 12.95
CA LEU A 195 -10.46 2.40 11.94
C LEU A 195 -10.10 3.72 11.30
N GLN A 196 -11.08 4.60 11.09
CA GLN A 196 -10.89 5.87 10.41
C GLN A 196 -9.83 6.76 11.11
N GLY A 197 -9.75 6.71 12.44
CA GLY A 197 -8.74 7.44 13.22
C GLY A 197 -7.37 6.76 13.32
N ARG A 198 -7.20 5.53 12.81
CA ARG A 198 -5.90 4.85 12.82
C ARG A 198 -4.96 5.49 11.81
N ARG A 199 -3.67 5.43 12.10
CA ARG A 199 -2.60 5.93 11.23
C ARG A 199 -1.81 4.73 10.68
N PRO A 200 -1.72 4.55 9.36
CA PRO A 200 -0.91 3.51 8.76
C PRO A 200 0.56 3.65 9.16
N ARG A 201 1.25 2.52 9.25
CA ARG A 201 2.69 2.50 9.52
C ARG A 201 3.46 2.54 8.20
N ILE A 202 4.46 3.39 8.11
CA ILE A 202 5.37 3.40 6.96
C ILE A 202 6.19 2.10 6.98
N PRO A 203 6.14 1.28 5.91
CA PRO A 203 6.88 0.03 5.86
C PRO A 203 8.39 0.26 5.99
N GLY A 204 9.02 -0.54 6.85
CA GLY A 204 10.48 -0.48 7.05
C GLY A 204 11.27 -0.76 5.76
N ALA A 205 10.71 -1.50 4.80
CA ALA A 205 11.41 -1.79 3.55
C ALA A 205 11.66 -0.54 2.69
N PHE A 206 10.68 0.37 2.60
CA PHE A 206 10.88 1.63 1.90
C PHE A 206 11.88 2.53 2.63
N ARG A 207 11.79 2.58 3.97
CA ARG A 207 12.62 3.50 4.77
C ARG A 207 14.05 3.02 5.02
N ARG A 208 14.28 1.72 5.21
CA ARG A 208 15.56 1.16 5.69
C ARG A 208 16.30 0.34 4.66
N HIS A 209 15.58 -0.31 3.74
CA HIS A 209 16.18 -1.18 2.74
C HIS A 209 16.19 -0.55 1.35
N ASP A 210 15.66 0.67 1.22
CA ASP A 210 15.50 1.41 -0.05
C ASP A 210 14.85 0.56 -1.16
N LEU A 211 13.98 -0.37 -0.75
CA LEU A 211 13.35 -1.32 -1.68
C LEU A 211 12.09 -0.69 -2.24
N THR A 212 12.05 -0.50 -3.56
CA THR A 212 10.90 0.04 -4.29
C THR A 212 10.09 -1.07 -4.96
N HIS A 213 8.93 -0.71 -5.51
CA HIS A 213 8.14 -1.65 -6.30
C HIS A 213 8.86 -2.06 -7.60
N HIS A 214 9.74 -1.23 -8.17
CA HIS A 214 10.53 -1.57 -9.35
C HIS A 214 11.51 -2.71 -9.08
N ASP A 215 12.16 -2.69 -7.91
CA ASP A 215 13.07 -3.76 -7.50
C ASP A 215 12.32 -5.09 -7.37
N VAL A 216 11.12 -5.04 -6.79
CA VAL A 216 10.26 -6.22 -6.64
C VAL A 216 9.79 -6.76 -7.99
N VAL A 217 9.46 -5.88 -8.95
CA VAL A 217 9.15 -6.29 -10.33
C VAL A 217 10.36 -6.95 -10.99
N ALA A 218 11.56 -6.39 -10.82
CA ALA A 218 12.79 -6.98 -11.36
C ALA A 218 13.06 -8.37 -10.76
N LEU A 219 12.82 -8.54 -9.45
CA LEU A 219 12.91 -9.85 -8.79
C LEU A 219 11.86 -10.84 -9.31
N ALA A 220 10.62 -10.41 -9.49
CA ALA A 220 9.57 -11.24 -10.06
C ALA A 220 9.93 -11.71 -11.47
N ARG A 221 10.46 -10.83 -12.33
CA ARG A 221 10.93 -11.19 -13.68
C ARG A 221 12.06 -12.22 -13.66
N LYS A 222 13.01 -12.09 -12.74
CA LYS A 222 14.08 -13.10 -12.55
C LYS A 222 13.50 -14.46 -12.15
N PHE A 223 12.49 -14.47 -11.28
CA PHE A 223 11.77 -15.70 -10.93
C PHE A 223 11.06 -16.30 -12.16
N VAL A 224 10.33 -15.48 -12.92
CA VAL A 224 9.60 -15.89 -14.13
C VAL A 224 10.53 -16.54 -15.16
N ALA A 225 11.73 -15.98 -15.33
CA ALA A 225 12.76 -16.50 -16.22
C ALA A 225 13.36 -17.82 -15.72
N ALA A 226 13.55 -17.97 -14.41
CA ALA A 226 14.12 -19.17 -13.81
C ALA A 226 13.12 -20.34 -13.76
N PHE A 227 11.82 -20.08 -13.68
CA PHE A 227 10.78 -21.11 -13.48
C PHE A 227 9.71 -21.08 -14.57
N PRO A 228 9.97 -21.59 -15.78
CA PRO A 228 9.07 -21.45 -16.92
C PRO A 228 7.73 -22.22 -16.80
N ALA A 229 7.63 -23.21 -15.89
CA ALA A 229 6.43 -24.02 -15.73
C ALA A 229 5.28 -23.22 -15.08
N ARG A 230 4.35 -22.72 -15.90
CA ARG A 230 3.24 -21.82 -15.48
C ARG A 230 2.07 -22.50 -14.76
N GLY A 231 1.90 -23.81 -14.95
CA GLY A 231 0.85 -24.59 -14.27
C GLY A 231 1.22 -25.04 -12.86
N ARG A 232 2.45 -24.79 -12.38
CA ARG A 232 2.84 -25.16 -11.01
C ARG A 232 2.24 -24.16 -10.01
N PRO A 233 1.56 -24.64 -8.95
CA PRO A 233 1.07 -23.77 -7.89
C PRO A 233 2.19 -22.98 -7.22
N ILE A 234 2.01 -21.67 -7.05
CA ILE A 234 2.93 -20.77 -6.38
C ILE A 234 2.25 -20.11 -5.20
N LEU A 235 2.94 -20.07 -4.06
CA LEU A 235 2.55 -19.26 -2.92
C LEU A 235 3.55 -18.11 -2.73
N VAL A 236 3.05 -16.88 -2.86
CA VAL A 236 3.76 -15.66 -2.49
C VAL A 236 3.58 -15.40 -1.00
N LEU A 237 4.66 -15.59 -0.22
CA LEU A 237 4.66 -15.33 1.21
C LEU A 237 5.31 -13.97 1.52
N GLY A 238 4.54 -13.03 2.07
CA GLY A 238 5.02 -11.73 2.50
C GLY A 238 5.11 -11.59 4.02
N LEU A 239 6.18 -10.97 4.53
CA LEU A 239 6.31 -10.62 5.94
C LEU A 239 5.82 -9.19 6.19
N ARG A 240 4.80 -9.00 7.02
CA ARG A 240 4.28 -7.67 7.34
C ARG A 240 5.31 -6.87 8.16
N THR A 241 5.45 -5.57 7.91
CA THR A 241 4.57 -4.71 7.08
C THR A 241 4.95 -4.69 5.58
N ALA A 242 6.20 -4.95 5.21
CA ALA A 242 6.67 -4.83 3.82
C ALA A 242 5.94 -5.78 2.84
N GLY A 243 5.68 -7.00 3.26
CA GLY A 243 4.96 -8.00 2.46
C GLY A 243 3.56 -7.57 2.06
N SER A 244 2.89 -6.70 2.82
CA SER A 244 1.57 -6.15 2.47
C SER A 244 1.60 -5.26 1.23
N TYR A 245 2.77 -4.76 0.85
CA TYR A 245 2.98 -3.91 -0.33
C TYR A 245 3.55 -4.72 -1.48
N PHE A 246 4.50 -5.61 -1.21
CA PHE A 246 5.23 -6.33 -2.27
C PHE A 246 4.57 -7.63 -2.70
N ALA A 247 3.87 -8.35 -1.81
CA ALA A 247 3.19 -9.58 -2.21
C ALA A 247 2.15 -9.33 -3.33
N PRO A 248 1.29 -8.29 -3.26
CA PRO A 248 0.38 -7.97 -4.35
C PRO A 248 1.09 -7.66 -5.68
N VAL A 249 2.24 -6.98 -5.63
CA VAL A 249 3.04 -6.68 -6.83
C VAL A 249 3.59 -7.97 -7.44
N VAL A 250 4.22 -8.83 -6.64
CA VAL A 250 4.75 -10.12 -7.13
C VAL A 250 3.62 -10.97 -7.72
N THR A 251 2.49 -11.06 -7.02
CA THR A 251 1.34 -11.82 -7.50
C THR A 251 0.80 -11.29 -8.82
N ALA A 252 0.67 -9.97 -8.96
CA ALA A 252 0.27 -9.34 -10.20
C ALA A 252 1.27 -9.63 -11.34
N CYS A 253 2.58 -9.57 -11.09
CA CYS A 253 3.60 -9.93 -12.07
C CYS A 253 3.48 -11.39 -12.52
N LEU A 254 3.38 -12.34 -11.58
CA LEU A 254 3.27 -13.75 -11.92
C LEU A 254 2.01 -14.04 -12.73
N ARG A 255 0.86 -13.46 -12.36
CA ARG A 255 -0.37 -13.65 -13.13
C ARG A 255 -0.29 -13.05 -14.54
N ALA A 256 0.30 -11.86 -14.66
CA ALA A 256 0.53 -11.23 -15.97
C ALA A 256 1.48 -12.06 -16.87
N ASP A 257 2.45 -12.77 -16.27
CA ASP A 257 3.36 -13.68 -16.97
C ASP A 257 2.77 -15.10 -17.18
N GLY A 258 1.47 -15.27 -16.92
CA GLY A 258 0.70 -16.46 -17.28
C GLY A 258 0.70 -17.59 -16.25
N TYR A 259 1.18 -17.36 -15.02
CA TYR A 259 1.05 -18.38 -13.97
C TYR A 259 -0.41 -18.56 -13.54
N GLU A 260 -0.87 -19.81 -13.55
CA GLU A 260 -2.29 -20.15 -13.42
C GLU A 260 -2.78 -20.21 -11.97
N ASP A 261 -2.00 -20.84 -11.07
CA ASP A 261 -2.34 -20.98 -9.65
C ASP A 261 -1.34 -20.20 -8.78
N VAL A 262 -1.58 -18.90 -8.62
CA VAL A 262 -0.80 -18.04 -7.72
C VAL A 262 -1.64 -17.66 -6.50
N ASP A 263 -1.19 -18.04 -5.31
CA ASP A 263 -1.79 -17.61 -4.06
C ASP A 263 -0.85 -16.67 -3.29
N ALA A 264 -1.39 -15.84 -2.41
CA ALA A 264 -0.63 -14.88 -1.62
C ALA A 264 -1.08 -14.85 -0.16
N VAL A 265 -0.12 -14.89 0.75
CA VAL A 265 -0.34 -14.77 2.20
C VAL A 265 0.66 -13.77 2.77
N THR A 266 0.18 -12.86 3.60
CA THR A 266 1.05 -11.99 4.40
C THR A 266 0.91 -12.35 5.88
N ILE A 267 2.03 -12.48 6.60
CA ILE A 267 2.06 -12.86 8.02
C ILE A 267 2.74 -11.78 8.85
N HIS A 268 2.27 -11.55 10.09
CA HIS A 268 2.90 -10.58 10.99
C HIS A 268 3.90 -11.31 11.91
N PRO A 269 5.23 -11.14 11.73
CA PRO A 269 6.23 -11.98 12.40
C PRO A 269 6.10 -12.03 13.92
N LYS A 270 5.76 -10.90 14.56
CA LYS A 270 5.64 -10.79 16.02
C LYS A 270 4.28 -11.20 16.60
N LYS A 271 3.23 -11.28 15.77
CA LYS A 271 1.84 -11.52 16.22
C LYS A 271 1.32 -12.89 15.79
N GLY A 272 2.10 -13.61 14.99
CA GLY A 272 1.76 -14.94 14.48
C GLY A 272 0.85 -14.91 13.26
N VAL A 273 0.22 -16.05 13.02
CA VAL A 273 -0.60 -16.35 11.85
C VAL A 273 -2.06 -16.40 12.27
N THR A 274 -2.94 -15.71 11.55
CA THR A 274 -4.40 -15.82 11.78
C THR A 274 -4.92 -17.20 11.34
N PRO A 275 -6.05 -17.69 11.88
CA PRO A 275 -6.67 -18.92 11.38
C PRO A 275 -6.94 -18.90 9.87
N ALA A 276 -7.28 -17.73 9.30
CA ALA A 276 -7.51 -17.59 7.86
C ALA A 276 -6.21 -17.71 7.05
N GLU A 277 -5.12 -17.11 7.53
CA GLU A 277 -3.78 -17.25 6.94
C GLU A 277 -3.29 -18.69 7.05
N ALA A 278 -3.43 -19.33 8.21
CA ALA A 278 -3.04 -20.73 8.42
C ALA A 278 -3.83 -21.69 7.50
N ALA A 279 -5.14 -21.48 7.38
CA ALA A 279 -5.96 -22.26 6.46
C ALA A 279 -5.55 -22.06 4.99
N ARG A 280 -5.08 -20.85 4.62
CA ARG A 280 -4.58 -20.58 3.27
C ARG A 280 -3.25 -21.27 3.01
N LEU A 281 -2.30 -21.16 3.95
CA LEU A 281 -1.03 -21.89 3.91
C LEU A 281 -1.24 -23.40 3.77
N ALA A 282 -2.13 -23.98 4.59
CA ALA A 282 -2.45 -25.40 4.55
C ALA A 282 -3.12 -25.82 3.23
N ARG A 283 -3.94 -24.96 2.61
CA ARG A 283 -4.50 -25.24 1.28
C ARG A 283 -3.42 -25.23 0.21
N CYS A 284 -2.51 -24.26 0.21
CA CYS A 284 -1.42 -24.19 -0.75
C CYS A 284 -0.47 -25.38 -0.62
N ALA A 285 -0.12 -25.77 0.62
CA ALA A 285 0.74 -26.92 0.89
C ALA A 285 0.14 -28.27 0.45
N LYS A 286 -1.19 -28.35 0.24
CA LYS A 286 -1.84 -29.56 -0.30
C LYS A 286 -1.86 -29.61 -1.82
N ARG A 287 -1.53 -28.52 -2.51
CA ARG A 287 -1.60 -28.40 -3.99
C ARG A 287 -0.26 -28.59 -4.68
N GLY A 288 0.85 -28.36 -3.98
CA GLY A 288 2.22 -28.52 -4.50
C GLY A 288 2.94 -29.63 -3.77
#